data_AF-F0TGH1-F1
#
_entry.id   AF-F0TGH1-F1
#
_cell.length_a   1.000
_cell.length_b   1.000
_cell.length_c   1.000
_cell.angle_alpha   90.00
_cell.angle_beta   90.00
_cell.angle_gamma   90.00
#
_symmetry.space_group_name_H-M   'P 1'
#
loop_
_entity.id
_entity.type
_entity.pdbx_description
1 polymer ?
#
loop_
_entity_poly.entity_id
_entity_poly.type
_entity_poly.pdbx_seq_one_letter_code
_entity_poly.pdbx_strand_id
1 'polypeptide(L)'
;MLKRLLDYNDGEEMDIVVLIKNSQLRRNKKNKLFLAMQFGDGSGEIRGNFWDATNQDAATFSTGTIVELNGKREEYQGRPQIRIYSLRVVGPREGYELDQFVKSAPEPINDMHAEINQFVDQIQNKTWKTIVQYLLKKWGRRFFDYPAGKSNHHAVRGGLAFHTLSMLKDAKGLADNYEQINRSLLYAGCILHDMGKVLELTGPAATQYTTEGNLVGHLVLIDEQIMLAAQDLKIDLESEDLLLLRHMVLSHHGRLEYGSPKLPALLEAEILHRIDDMDAMVYAVTNALQHTGKGTFTEPLLSQDGRRYYRPKYDPALDHAKHLE
;
A
#
# COMPACT_ATOMS: atom_id res chain seq x y z
N MET A 1 17.08 -17.63 16.92
CA MET A 1 16.11 -16.76 16.24
C MET A 1 15.73 -15.68 17.24
N LEU A 2 15.93 -14.40 16.91
CA LEU A 2 15.52 -13.30 17.81
C LEU A 2 13.98 -13.34 17.93
N LYS A 3 13.44 -13.14 19.14
CA LYS A 3 11.98 -13.05 19.35
C LYS A 3 11.43 -11.85 18.59
N ARG A 4 10.28 -12.01 17.93
CA ARG A 4 9.54 -10.90 17.31
C ARG A 4 8.54 -10.30 18.30
N LEU A 5 8.04 -9.12 17.99
CA LEU A 5 7.18 -8.30 18.85
C LEU A 5 6.01 -9.06 19.47
N LEU A 6 5.30 -9.86 18.68
CA LEU A 6 4.14 -10.62 19.17
C LEU A 6 4.50 -11.94 19.87
N ASP A 7 5.77 -12.37 19.85
CA ASP A 7 6.25 -13.61 20.48
C ASP A 7 6.51 -13.46 22.00
N TYR A 8 6.52 -12.22 22.51
CA TYR A 8 6.65 -11.94 23.95
C TYR A 8 5.35 -12.25 24.69
N ASN A 9 5.41 -12.87 25.86
CA ASN A 9 4.21 -13.15 26.66
C ASN A 9 3.86 -11.97 27.58
N ASP A 10 2.63 -11.97 28.12
CA ASP A 10 2.26 -10.99 29.15
C ASP A 10 3.21 -11.10 30.36
N GLY A 11 3.67 -9.95 30.85
CA GLY A 11 4.64 -9.86 31.92
C GLY A 11 6.11 -10.04 31.52
N GLU A 12 6.40 -10.35 30.25
CA GLU A 12 7.76 -10.54 29.76
C GLU A 12 8.45 -9.20 29.45
N GLU A 13 9.71 -9.06 29.88
CA GLU A 13 10.55 -7.93 29.49
C GLU A 13 11.07 -8.09 28.07
N MET A 14 11.23 -6.98 27.38
CA MET A 14 11.68 -6.93 25.99
C MET A 14 12.75 -5.88 25.81
N ASP A 15 13.71 -6.24 24.96
CA ASP A 15 14.70 -5.35 24.37
C ASP A 15 14.73 -5.71 22.87
N ILE A 16 14.09 -4.88 22.06
CA ILE A 16 13.79 -5.21 20.66
C ILE A 16 13.83 -3.97 19.78
N VAL A 17 14.29 -4.14 18.55
CA VAL A 17 14.20 -3.11 17.53
C VAL A 17 12.86 -3.21 16.81
N VAL A 18 12.14 -2.09 16.74
CA VAL A 18 10.79 -2.00 16.16
C VAL A 18 10.62 -0.71 15.38
N LEU A 19 9.65 -0.70 14.46
CA LEU A 19 9.21 0.50 13.75
C LEU A 19 8.11 1.22 14.53
N ILE A 20 8.22 2.54 14.69
CA ILE A 20 7.12 3.38 15.16
C ILE A 20 6.11 3.52 14.02
N LYS A 21 5.00 2.79 14.09
CA LYS A 21 3.90 2.82 13.11
C LYS A 21 2.99 4.03 13.27
N ASN A 22 2.89 4.57 14.48
CA ASN A 22 2.16 5.80 14.77
C ASN A 22 2.73 6.44 16.05
N SER A 23 2.80 7.76 16.09
CA SER A 23 3.18 8.53 17.27
C SER A 23 2.42 9.84 17.30
N GLN A 24 1.68 10.09 18.39
CA GLN A 24 0.87 11.29 18.56
C GLN A 24 1.13 11.93 19.91
N LEU A 25 1.55 13.19 19.89
CA LEU A 25 1.68 13.99 21.10
C LEU A 25 0.28 14.34 21.64
N ARG A 26 -0.02 13.88 22.85
CA ARG A 26 -1.30 14.06 23.53
C ARG A 26 -1.10 14.58 24.94
N ARG A 27 -2.19 15.06 25.55
CA ARG A 27 -2.24 15.48 26.95
C ARG A 27 -3.04 14.48 27.75
N ASN A 28 -2.53 14.05 28.90
CA ASN A 28 -3.27 13.19 29.82
C ASN A 28 -4.25 14.01 30.68
N LYS A 29 -5.01 13.34 31.55
CA LYS A 29 -5.98 13.99 32.46
C LYS A 29 -5.35 15.05 33.38
N LYS A 30 -4.04 15.00 33.62
CA LYS A 30 -3.27 15.96 34.44
C LYS A 30 -2.59 17.03 33.57
N ASN A 31 -2.99 17.18 32.31
CA ASN A 31 -2.42 18.12 31.34
C ASN A 31 -0.92 17.92 31.03
N LYS A 32 -0.35 16.77 31.39
CA LYS A 32 1.03 16.41 31.02
C LYS A 32 1.07 15.80 29.63
N LEU A 33 2.12 16.13 28.89
CA LEU A 33 2.37 15.59 27.56
C LEU A 33 2.81 14.12 27.62
N PHE A 34 2.38 13.34 26.63
CA PHE A 34 2.83 11.96 26.40
C PHE A 34 2.69 11.64 24.91
N LEU A 35 3.46 10.67 24.40
CA LEU A 35 3.26 10.12 23.07
C LEU A 35 2.37 8.88 23.17
N ALA A 36 1.23 8.90 22.49
CA ALA A 36 0.45 7.71 22.21
C ALA A 36 1.03 7.02 20.98
N MET A 37 1.63 5.85 21.15
CA MET A 37 2.44 5.19 20.13
C MET A 37 1.90 3.81 19.76
N GLN A 38 2.25 3.39 18.56
CA GLN A 38 2.05 2.03 18.06
C GLN A 38 3.36 1.57 17.44
N PHE A 39 3.83 0.41 17.86
CA PHE A 39 5.05 -0.23 17.38
C PHE A 39 4.67 -1.42 16.51
N GLY A 40 5.52 -1.73 15.52
CA GLY A 40 5.33 -2.89 14.68
C GLY A 40 6.64 -3.48 14.19
N ASP A 41 6.57 -4.76 13.83
CA ASP A 41 7.56 -5.51 13.07
C ASP A 41 6.84 -6.50 12.13
N GLY A 42 7.58 -7.42 11.50
CA GLY A 42 6.98 -8.44 10.62
C GLY A 42 6.00 -9.41 11.30
N SER A 43 5.91 -9.45 12.64
CA SER A 43 4.93 -10.27 13.37
C SER A 43 3.59 -9.57 13.61
N GLY A 44 3.56 -8.24 13.62
CA GLY A 44 2.34 -7.46 13.83
C GLY A 44 2.58 -6.16 14.58
N GLU A 45 1.56 -5.69 15.31
CA GLU A 45 1.57 -4.37 15.96
C GLU A 45 1.11 -4.43 17.42
N ILE A 46 1.70 -3.59 18.28
CA ILE A 46 1.28 -3.41 19.68
C ILE A 46 1.38 -1.94 20.09
N ARG A 47 0.51 -1.50 21.00
CA ARG A 47 0.46 -0.10 21.46
C ARG A 47 1.37 0.14 22.65
N GLY A 48 1.86 1.36 22.83
CA GLY A 48 2.57 1.78 24.04
C GLY A 48 2.47 3.29 24.23
N ASN A 49 2.53 3.75 25.48
CA ASN A 49 2.53 5.19 25.78
C ASN A 49 3.89 5.60 26.33
N PHE A 50 4.52 6.59 25.70
CA PHE A 50 5.74 7.21 26.20
C PHE A 50 5.34 8.42 27.06
N TRP A 51 5.39 8.24 28.38
CA TRP A 51 4.92 9.23 29.35
C TRP A 51 5.91 10.37 29.57
N ASP A 52 5.39 11.51 30.06
CA ASP A 52 6.18 12.71 30.36
C ASP A 52 7.01 13.23 29.17
N ALA A 53 6.48 13.04 27.95
CA ALA A 53 7.14 13.42 26.70
C ALA A 53 7.25 14.94 26.52
N THR A 54 8.24 15.35 25.74
CA THR A 54 8.46 16.74 25.30
C THR A 54 8.11 16.93 23.82
N ASN A 55 8.11 18.17 23.34
CA ASN A 55 7.99 18.44 21.90
C ASN A 55 9.21 17.90 21.12
N GLN A 56 10.39 17.85 21.75
CA GLN A 56 11.58 17.28 21.14
C GLN A 56 11.45 15.76 20.98
N ASP A 57 10.86 15.08 21.96
CA ASP A 57 10.55 13.65 21.87
C ASP A 57 9.55 13.38 20.75
N ALA A 58 8.55 14.24 20.56
CA ALA A 58 7.59 14.12 19.47
C ALA A 58 8.24 14.21 18.08
N ALA A 59 9.26 15.08 17.92
CA ALA A 59 10.03 15.17 16.69
C ALA A 59 10.96 13.94 16.49
N THR A 60 11.58 13.48 17.58
CA THR A 60 12.57 12.39 17.57
C THR A 60 11.91 11.02 17.36
N PHE A 61 10.83 10.74 18.08
CA PHE A 61 10.08 9.47 18.02
C PHE A 61 8.85 9.62 17.15
N SER A 62 9.04 10.16 15.95
CA SER A 62 7.99 10.36 14.97
C SER A 62 7.69 9.08 14.19
N THR A 63 6.54 9.05 13.54
CA THR A 63 6.09 7.92 12.71
C THR A 63 7.12 7.59 11.63
N GLY A 64 7.44 6.30 11.45
CA GLY A 64 8.46 5.83 10.50
C GLY A 64 9.85 5.65 11.11
N THR A 65 10.06 6.08 12.36
CA THR A 65 11.35 5.95 13.04
C THR A 65 11.55 4.53 13.55
N ILE A 66 12.71 3.94 13.25
CA ILE A 66 13.14 2.66 13.84
C ILE A 66 13.78 2.95 15.20
N VAL A 67 13.33 2.24 16.22
CA VAL A 67 13.78 2.44 17.60
C VAL A 67 14.11 1.12 18.26
N GLU A 68 15.13 1.15 19.11
CA GLU A 68 15.37 0.14 20.13
C GLU A 68 14.44 0.46 21.29
N LEU A 69 13.55 -0.49 21.57
CA LEU A 69 12.52 -0.41 22.59
C LEU A 69 12.90 -1.34 23.73
N ASN A 70 13.10 -0.75 24.90
CA ASN A 70 13.21 -1.47 26.16
C ASN A 70 11.92 -1.28 26.96
N GLY A 71 11.33 -2.37 27.42
CA GLY A 71 10.06 -2.31 28.12
C GLY A 71 9.55 -3.66 28.56
N LYS A 72 8.25 -3.71 28.86
CA LYS A 72 7.55 -4.91 29.31
C LYS A 72 6.20 -5.03 28.62
N ARG A 73 5.86 -6.23 28.15
CA ARG A 73 4.51 -6.52 27.64
C ARG A 73 3.58 -6.60 28.84
N GLU A 74 2.51 -5.82 28.79
CA GLU A 74 1.47 -5.80 29.81
C GLU A 74 0.10 -5.82 29.13
N GLU A 75 -0.91 -6.29 29.85
CA GLU A 75 -2.30 -6.16 29.46
C GLU A 75 -2.96 -4.98 30.20
N TYR A 76 -3.69 -4.14 29.46
CA TYR A 76 -4.52 -3.09 30.04
C TYR A 76 -5.93 -3.14 29.46
N GLN A 77 -6.92 -3.37 30.35
CA GLN A 77 -8.33 -3.49 29.99
C GLN A 77 -8.58 -4.55 28.89
N GLY A 78 -7.95 -5.71 28.99
CA GLY A 78 -8.13 -6.79 28.00
C GLY A 78 -7.35 -6.58 26.70
N ARG A 79 -6.46 -5.58 26.62
CA ARG A 79 -5.70 -5.27 25.40
C ARG A 79 -4.19 -5.29 25.68
N PRO A 80 -3.40 -6.01 24.87
CA PRO A 80 -1.95 -5.96 24.95
C PRO A 80 -1.40 -4.54 24.72
N GLN A 81 -0.45 -4.15 25.55
CA GLN A 81 0.33 -2.92 25.40
C GLN A 81 1.78 -3.16 25.84
N ILE A 82 2.63 -2.18 25.55
CA ILE A 82 3.99 -2.08 26.05
C ILE A 82 4.03 -0.98 27.11
N ARG A 83 4.52 -1.35 28.29
CA ARG A 83 5.05 -0.39 29.24
C ARG A 83 6.49 -0.06 28.85
N ILE A 84 6.69 1.15 28.34
CA ILE A 84 7.98 1.60 27.81
C ILE A 84 8.86 2.06 28.97
N TYR A 85 10.09 1.56 29.03
CA TYR A 85 11.12 2.02 29.95
C TYR A 85 12.03 3.05 29.27
N SER A 86 12.47 2.77 28.04
CA SER A 86 13.24 3.70 27.23
C SER A 86 13.08 3.44 25.73
N LEU A 87 13.31 4.49 24.94
CA LEU A 87 13.42 4.42 23.49
C LEU A 87 14.74 5.06 23.04
N ARG A 88 15.40 4.44 22.07
CA ARG A 88 16.57 4.99 21.39
C ARG A 88 16.36 4.90 19.89
N VAL A 89 16.64 5.98 19.16
CA VAL A 89 16.63 5.94 17.70
C VAL A 89 17.75 5.04 17.21
N VAL A 90 17.42 4.12 16.30
CA VAL A 90 18.40 3.30 15.60
C VAL A 90 18.90 4.08 14.40
N GLY A 91 20.21 4.34 14.37
CA GLY A 91 20.85 5.06 13.28
C GLY A 91 21.00 4.23 12.01
N PRO A 92 21.09 4.87 10.84
CA PRO A 92 21.21 4.19 9.54
C PRO A 92 22.50 3.37 9.36
N ARG A 93 23.46 3.47 10.29
CA ARG A 93 24.72 2.70 10.28
C ARG A 93 24.70 1.47 11.18
N GLU A 94 23.59 1.23 11.89
CA GLU A 94 23.45 0.11 12.82
C GLU A 94 23.02 -1.20 12.11
N GLY A 95 22.90 -1.20 10.77
CA GLY A 95 22.76 -2.41 9.95
C GLY A 95 21.35 -3.02 9.93
N TYR A 96 20.34 -2.27 10.36
CA TYR A 96 18.94 -2.69 10.30
C TYR A 96 18.31 -2.23 8.98
N GLU A 97 17.77 -3.19 8.22
CA GLU A 97 17.08 -2.95 6.95
C GLU A 97 15.57 -2.82 7.19
N LEU A 98 14.91 -2.00 6.38
CA LEU A 98 13.48 -1.66 6.55
C LEU A 98 12.55 -2.89 6.39
N ASP A 99 12.98 -3.85 5.57
CA ASP A 99 12.27 -5.11 5.30
C ASP A 99 12.10 -6.00 6.53
N GLN A 100 12.94 -5.83 7.56
CA GLN A 100 12.83 -6.54 8.84
C GLN A 100 11.62 -6.07 9.67
N PHE A 101 11.10 -4.87 9.39
CA PHE A 101 10.06 -4.23 10.22
C PHE A 101 8.77 -3.95 9.46
N VAL A 102 8.75 -4.18 8.15
CA VAL A 102 7.60 -3.89 7.29
C VAL A 102 7.30 -5.10 6.42
N LYS A 103 6.05 -5.54 6.44
CA LYS A 103 5.56 -6.55 5.51
C LYS A 103 5.79 -6.09 4.07
N SER A 104 6.16 -7.02 3.21
CA SER A 104 6.49 -6.75 1.81
C SER A 104 5.60 -7.59 0.90
N ALA A 105 5.40 -7.11 -0.33
CA ALA A 105 4.71 -7.89 -1.36
C ALA A 105 5.37 -9.27 -1.56
N PRO A 106 4.60 -10.29 -1.98
CA PRO A 106 5.10 -11.66 -2.13
C PRO A 106 6.07 -11.85 -3.30
N GLU A 107 6.12 -10.87 -4.21
CA GLU A 107 6.99 -10.90 -5.38
C GLU A 107 8.20 -9.99 -5.20
N PRO A 108 9.42 -10.43 -5.57
CA PRO A 108 10.60 -9.58 -5.52
C PRO A 108 10.47 -8.35 -6.42
N ILE A 109 10.93 -7.19 -5.93
CA ILE A 109 10.85 -5.92 -6.64
C ILE A 109 11.49 -5.98 -8.04
N ASN A 110 12.63 -6.67 -8.17
CA ASN A 110 13.32 -6.80 -9.46
C ASN A 110 12.51 -7.60 -10.48
N ASP A 111 11.80 -8.63 -10.03
CA ASP A 111 10.96 -9.47 -10.89
C ASP A 111 9.74 -8.68 -11.33
N MET A 112 9.08 -7.97 -10.40
CA MET A 112 7.97 -7.07 -10.73
C MET A 112 8.41 -5.98 -11.72
N HIS A 113 9.60 -5.41 -11.55
CA HIS A 113 10.15 -4.43 -12.49
C HIS A 113 10.34 -5.03 -13.88
N ALA A 114 10.89 -6.24 -13.98
CA ALA A 114 11.09 -6.91 -15.27
C ALA A 114 9.75 -7.23 -15.95
N GLU A 115 8.79 -7.80 -15.23
CA GLU A 115 7.47 -8.16 -15.77
C GLU A 115 6.66 -6.93 -16.20
N ILE A 116 6.61 -5.86 -15.39
CA ILE A 116 5.90 -4.62 -15.78
C ILE A 116 6.52 -4.03 -17.05
N ASN A 117 7.85 -4.04 -17.19
CA ASN A 117 8.49 -3.55 -18.42
C ASN A 117 8.12 -4.39 -19.65
N GLN A 118 7.89 -5.70 -19.52
CA GLN A 118 7.38 -6.53 -20.63
C GLN A 118 5.98 -6.09 -21.07
N PHE A 119 5.14 -5.61 -20.15
CA PHE A 119 3.83 -5.02 -20.50
C PHE A 119 3.98 -3.65 -21.16
N VAL A 120 4.88 -2.80 -20.65
CA VAL A 120 5.22 -1.51 -21.29
C VAL A 120 5.66 -1.72 -22.73
N ASP A 121 6.43 -2.77 -23.01
CA ASP A 121 6.90 -3.06 -24.35
C ASP A 121 5.80 -3.45 -25.34
N GLN A 122 4.68 -3.97 -24.84
CA GLN A 122 3.51 -4.33 -25.64
C GLN A 122 2.61 -3.14 -26.00
N ILE A 123 2.78 -1.98 -25.35
CA ILE A 123 2.03 -0.75 -25.69
C ILE A 123 2.50 -0.27 -27.07
N GLN A 124 1.62 -0.36 -28.08
CA GLN A 124 1.94 0.00 -29.47
C GLN A 124 1.76 1.49 -29.74
N ASN A 125 0.79 2.13 -29.06
CA ASN A 125 0.60 3.58 -29.19
C ASN A 125 1.82 4.32 -28.62
N LYS A 126 2.48 5.12 -29.47
CA LYS A 126 3.70 5.84 -29.13
C LYS A 126 3.49 6.88 -28.02
N THR A 127 2.37 7.61 -28.04
CA THR A 127 2.02 8.63 -27.06
C THR A 127 1.96 8.01 -25.66
N TRP A 128 1.13 6.97 -25.50
CA TRP A 128 0.95 6.28 -24.22
C TRP A 128 2.23 5.61 -23.75
N LYS A 129 2.94 4.88 -24.63
CA LYS A 129 4.20 4.22 -24.25
C LYS A 129 5.23 5.22 -23.74
N THR A 130 5.37 6.36 -24.41
CA THR A 130 6.36 7.38 -24.03
C THR A 130 6.01 8.03 -22.69
N ILE A 131 4.73 8.33 -22.44
CA ILE A 131 4.26 8.88 -21.15
C ILE A 131 4.51 7.86 -20.02
N VAL A 132 4.13 6.59 -20.22
CA VAL A 132 4.33 5.52 -19.24
C VAL A 132 5.81 5.36 -18.90
N GLN A 133 6.68 5.27 -19.91
CA GLN A 133 8.13 5.16 -19.71
C GLN A 133 8.71 6.37 -18.98
N TYR A 134 8.26 7.58 -19.33
CA TYR A 134 8.70 8.81 -18.69
C TYR A 134 8.34 8.82 -17.20
N LEU A 135 7.09 8.50 -16.86
CA LEU A 135 6.61 8.49 -15.48
C LEU A 135 7.22 7.36 -14.66
N LEU A 136 7.37 6.15 -15.21
CA LEU A 136 8.10 5.06 -14.55
C LEU A 136 9.57 5.43 -14.31
N LYS A 137 10.22 6.14 -15.22
CA LYS A 137 11.59 6.64 -14.99
C LYS A 137 11.62 7.69 -13.88
N LYS A 138 10.66 8.62 -13.86
CA LYS A 138 10.58 9.71 -12.88
C LYS A 138 10.26 9.20 -11.47
N TRP A 139 9.30 8.28 -11.37
CA TRP A 139 8.71 7.84 -10.10
C TRP A 139 9.04 6.39 -9.71
N GLY A 140 9.75 5.65 -10.56
CA GLY A 140 9.98 4.21 -10.44
C GLY A 140 10.46 3.78 -9.06
N ARG A 141 11.47 4.46 -8.50
CA ARG A 141 11.97 4.14 -7.15
C ARG A 141 10.85 4.13 -6.10
N ARG A 142 9.93 5.11 -6.14
CA ARG A 142 8.78 5.15 -5.23
C ARG A 142 7.71 4.14 -5.64
N PHE A 143 7.39 4.06 -6.92
CA PHE A 143 6.37 3.16 -7.46
C PHE A 143 6.60 1.69 -7.05
N PHE A 144 7.85 1.23 -7.13
CA PHE A 144 8.23 -0.14 -6.77
C PHE A 144 8.42 -0.40 -5.27
N ASP A 145 8.44 0.65 -4.45
CA ASP A 145 8.72 0.56 -3.01
C ASP A 145 7.49 0.87 -2.14
N TYR A 146 6.58 1.70 -2.65
CA TYR A 146 5.42 2.20 -1.90
C TYR A 146 4.30 1.15 -1.80
N PRO A 147 3.45 1.23 -0.75
CA PRO A 147 2.22 0.46 -0.70
C PRO A 147 1.17 1.03 -1.65
N ALA A 148 0.16 0.22 -2.00
CA ALA A 148 -1.00 0.69 -2.73
C ALA A 148 -2.03 1.37 -1.81
N GLY A 149 -1.83 1.37 -0.50
CA GLY A 149 -2.73 2.03 0.43
C GLY A 149 -2.19 2.06 1.85
N LYS A 150 -2.85 2.84 2.71
CA LYS A 150 -2.44 3.00 4.11
C LYS A 150 -2.72 1.77 4.97
N SER A 151 -3.87 1.15 4.79
CA SER A 151 -4.37 0.06 5.66
C SER A 151 -5.28 -0.95 4.95
N ASN A 152 -5.44 -0.80 3.63
CA ASN A 152 -6.34 -1.62 2.82
C ASN A 152 -5.54 -2.68 2.05
N HIS A 153 -6.09 -3.18 0.94
CA HIS A 153 -5.42 -4.14 0.06
C HIS A 153 -4.04 -3.60 -0.37
N HIS A 154 -3.04 -4.48 -0.45
CA HIS A 154 -1.67 -4.15 -0.82
C HIS A 154 -1.02 -3.03 0.03
N ALA A 155 -1.40 -2.90 1.32
CA ALA A 155 -0.80 -1.96 2.28
C ALA A 155 0.56 -2.44 2.83
N VAL A 156 1.39 -2.95 1.93
CA VAL A 156 2.72 -3.51 2.20
C VAL A 156 3.77 -2.86 1.31
N ARG A 157 5.04 -2.93 1.69
CA ARG A 157 6.14 -2.41 0.86
C ARG A 157 6.12 -3.10 -0.51
N GLY A 158 6.23 -2.32 -1.58
CA GLY A 158 6.12 -2.81 -2.96
C GLY A 158 4.70 -3.19 -3.39
N GLY A 159 3.69 -2.95 -2.54
CA GLY A 159 2.30 -3.29 -2.81
C GLY A 159 1.72 -2.58 -4.03
N LEU A 160 2.13 -1.33 -4.31
CA LEU A 160 1.66 -0.57 -5.47
C LEU A 160 2.05 -1.23 -6.81
N ALA A 161 3.31 -1.63 -6.94
CA ALA A 161 3.78 -2.35 -8.11
C ALA A 161 3.18 -3.77 -8.19
N PHE A 162 3.00 -4.44 -7.05
CA PHE A 162 2.37 -5.76 -7.01
C PHE A 162 0.91 -5.72 -7.49
N HIS A 163 0.14 -4.75 -7.00
CA HIS A 163 -1.24 -4.47 -7.45
C HIS A 163 -1.28 -4.16 -8.96
N THR A 164 -0.40 -3.27 -9.43
CA THR A 164 -0.32 -2.98 -10.87
C THR A 164 -0.01 -4.24 -11.70
N LEU A 165 0.89 -5.09 -11.23
CA LEU A 165 1.28 -6.31 -11.94
C LEU A 165 0.15 -7.35 -11.99
N SER A 166 -0.59 -7.55 -10.91
CA SER A 166 -1.76 -8.46 -10.92
C SER A 166 -2.83 -7.95 -11.87
N MET A 167 -3.14 -6.65 -11.83
CA MET A 167 -4.08 -6.03 -12.78
C MET A 167 -3.63 -6.18 -14.24
N LEU A 168 -2.34 -6.07 -14.53
CA LEU A 168 -1.81 -6.29 -15.88
C LEU A 168 -1.98 -7.75 -16.34
N LYS A 169 -1.84 -8.71 -15.43
CA LYS A 169 -2.08 -10.13 -15.72
C LYS A 169 -3.57 -10.39 -16.01
N ASP A 170 -4.47 -9.77 -15.27
CA ASP A 170 -5.92 -9.85 -15.53
C ASP A 170 -6.30 -9.15 -16.83
N ALA A 171 -5.77 -7.94 -17.07
CA ALA A 171 -5.95 -7.19 -18.31
C ALA A 171 -5.50 -7.99 -19.52
N LYS A 172 -4.38 -8.71 -19.42
CA LYS A 172 -3.90 -9.61 -20.48
C LYS A 172 -4.90 -10.73 -20.74
N GLY A 173 -5.36 -11.42 -19.70
CA GLY A 173 -6.34 -12.51 -19.84
C GLY A 173 -7.64 -12.04 -20.50
N LEU A 174 -8.14 -10.88 -20.09
CA LEU A 174 -9.33 -10.26 -20.69
C LEU A 174 -9.10 -9.87 -22.15
N ALA A 175 -7.98 -9.24 -22.48
CA ALA A 175 -7.67 -8.84 -23.84
C ALA A 175 -7.30 -10.02 -24.76
N ASP A 176 -6.86 -11.15 -24.22
CA ASP A 176 -6.71 -12.42 -24.94
C ASP A 176 -8.08 -13.04 -25.28
N ASN A 177 -9.08 -12.83 -24.43
CA ASN A 177 -10.43 -13.37 -24.63
C ASN A 177 -11.35 -12.46 -25.46
N TYR A 178 -11.23 -11.14 -25.32
CA TYR A 178 -12.08 -10.16 -25.98
C TYR A 178 -11.27 -9.27 -26.93
N GLU A 179 -11.37 -9.56 -28.22
CA GLU A 179 -10.57 -8.92 -29.28
C GLU A 179 -10.82 -7.41 -29.45
N GLN A 180 -12.00 -6.93 -29.03
CA GLN A 180 -12.36 -5.51 -29.12
C GLN A 180 -11.66 -4.63 -28.08
N ILE A 181 -10.90 -5.19 -27.13
CA ILE A 181 -10.17 -4.44 -26.11
C ILE A 181 -8.89 -3.84 -26.72
N ASN A 182 -8.76 -2.52 -26.62
CA ASN A 182 -7.49 -1.85 -26.90
C ASN A 182 -6.46 -2.14 -25.79
N ARG A 183 -5.64 -3.18 -26.02
CA ARG A 183 -4.55 -3.59 -25.13
C ARG A 183 -3.62 -2.45 -24.71
N SER A 184 -3.27 -1.58 -25.65
CA SER A 184 -2.32 -0.50 -25.38
C SER A 184 -2.89 0.51 -24.39
N LEU A 185 -4.16 0.89 -24.55
CA LEU A 185 -4.82 1.81 -23.65
C LEU A 185 -5.07 1.18 -22.28
N LEU A 186 -5.54 -0.07 -22.25
CA LEU A 186 -5.80 -0.79 -21.01
C LEU A 186 -4.52 -0.98 -20.18
N TYR A 187 -3.41 -1.39 -20.79
CA TYR A 187 -2.13 -1.55 -20.09
C TYR A 187 -1.57 -0.22 -19.59
N ALA A 188 -1.64 0.83 -20.42
CA ALA A 188 -1.23 2.17 -19.99
C ALA A 188 -2.07 2.67 -18.81
N GLY A 189 -3.38 2.45 -18.85
CA GLY A 189 -4.31 2.74 -17.75
C GLY A 189 -3.94 1.96 -16.48
N CYS A 190 -3.75 0.65 -16.57
CA CYS A 190 -3.35 -0.19 -15.42
C CYS A 190 -2.05 0.30 -14.78
N ILE A 191 -1.05 0.67 -15.57
CA ILE A 191 0.24 1.12 -15.03
C ILE A 191 0.14 2.47 -14.32
N LEU A 192 -0.70 3.37 -14.82
CA LEU A 192 -0.76 4.75 -14.34
C LEU A 192 -1.83 5.00 -13.29
N HIS A 193 -2.97 4.30 -13.30
CA HIS A 193 -4.17 4.68 -12.54
C HIS A 193 -3.90 5.09 -11.08
N ASP A 194 -3.06 4.33 -10.39
CA ASP A 194 -2.70 4.53 -8.99
C ASP A 194 -1.30 5.13 -8.77
N MET A 195 -0.56 5.45 -9.83
CA MET A 195 0.81 5.96 -9.71
C MET A 195 0.86 7.30 -8.95
N GLY A 196 -0.25 8.06 -8.89
CA GLY A 196 -0.38 9.24 -8.04
C GLY A 196 -0.14 8.97 -6.55
N LYS A 197 -0.23 7.70 -6.10
CA LYS A 197 0.05 7.30 -4.72
C LYS A 197 1.49 7.57 -4.28
N VAL A 198 2.43 7.70 -5.22
CA VAL A 198 3.83 8.10 -4.94
C VAL A 198 3.96 9.55 -4.45
N LEU A 199 2.90 10.34 -4.62
CA LEU A 199 2.75 11.73 -4.15
C LEU A 199 1.74 11.83 -3.00
N GLU A 200 0.68 11.01 -3.03
CA GLU A 200 -0.36 10.97 -2.00
C GLU A 200 0.16 10.43 -0.66
N LEU A 201 1.17 9.55 -0.68
CA LEU A 201 1.67 8.83 0.48
C LEU A 201 3.09 9.25 0.88
N THR A 202 3.39 9.22 2.18
CA THR A 202 4.68 9.66 2.72
C THR A 202 5.84 8.71 2.47
N GLY A 203 5.59 7.40 2.26
CA GLY A 203 6.66 6.42 2.10
C GLY A 203 6.24 4.95 2.21
N PRO A 204 7.21 4.02 2.12
CA PRO A 204 6.99 2.57 2.16
C PRO A 204 6.65 2.01 3.55
N ALA A 205 6.94 2.76 4.61
CA ALA A 205 6.82 2.32 6.00
C ALA A 205 6.01 3.32 6.82
N ALA A 206 5.19 2.79 7.73
CA ALA A 206 4.34 3.60 8.61
C ALA A 206 3.58 4.71 7.85
N THR A 207 3.08 4.35 6.68
CA THR A 207 2.63 5.27 5.65
C THR A 207 1.49 6.17 6.13
N GLN A 208 1.59 7.45 5.78
CA GLN A 208 0.58 8.47 6.03
C GLN A 208 0.22 9.19 4.73
N TYR A 209 -0.93 9.85 4.72
CA TYR A 209 -1.29 10.76 3.64
C TYR A 209 -0.46 12.05 3.76
N THR A 210 0.07 12.53 2.63
CA THR A 210 0.65 13.87 2.52
C THR A 210 -0.43 14.95 2.59
N THR A 211 -0.03 16.22 2.69
CA THR A 211 -1.00 17.32 2.65
C THR A 211 -1.70 17.35 1.29
N GLU A 212 -0.94 17.22 0.22
CA GLU A 212 -1.42 17.11 -1.16
C GLU A 212 -2.32 15.89 -1.33
N GLY A 213 -1.94 14.74 -0.75
CA GLY A 213 -2.76 13.53 -0.76
C GLY A 213 -4.13 13.71 -0.11
N ASN A 214 -4.19 14.40 1.04
CA ASN A 214 -5.47 14.68 1.72
C ASN A 214 -6.32 15.74 1.00
N LEU A 215 -5.71 16.72 0.34
CA LEU A 215 -6.43 17.84 -0.27
C LEU A 215 -6.82 17.58 -1.73
N VAL A 216 -6.01 16.82 -2.47
CA VAL A 216 -6.11 16.64 -3.92
C VAL A 216 -6.45 15.20 -4.30
N GLY A 217 -5.78 14.22 -3.66
CA GLY A 217 -5.95 12.80 -3.93
C GLY A 217 -5.21 12.31 -5.19
N HIS A 218 -4.86 11.01 -5.20
CA HIS A 218 -3.98 10.44 -6.22
C HIS A 218 -4.53 10.54 -7.65
N LEU A 219 -5.85 10.49 -7.87
CA LEU A 219 -6.46 10.61 -9.22
C LEU A 219 -6.05 11.90 -9.93
N VAL A 220 -6.17 13.02 -9.23
CA VAL A 220 -5.86 14.34 -9.77
C VAL A 220 -4.34 14.53 -9.83
N LEU A 221 -3.61 14.01 -8.84
CA LEU A 221 -2.15 14.06 -8.82
C LEU A 221 -1.54 13.29 -10.02
N ILE A 222 -2.07 12.12 -10.39
CA ILE A 222 -1.57 11.41 -11.57
C ILE A 222 -1.95 12.10 -12.88
N ASP A 223 -3.17 12.65 -12.99
CA ASP A 223 -3.57 13.44 -14.16
C ASP A 223 -2.63 14.63 -14.38
N GLU A 224 -2.27 15.34 -13.31
CA GLU A 224 -1.29 16.42 -13.35
C GLU A 224 0.07 15.91 -13.85
N GLN A 225 0.57 14.78 -13.33
CA GLN A 225 1.84 14.22 -13.78
C GLN A 225 1.81 13.78 -15.25
N ILE A 226 0.68 13.27 -15.74
CA ILE A 226 0.50 12.94 -17.17
C ILE A 226 0.57 14.22 -18.01
N MET A 227 -0.09 15.30 -17.60
CA MET A 227 -0.06 16.58 -18.32
C MET A 227 1.33 17.21 -18.33
N LEU A 228 2.05 17.18 -17.21
CA LEU A 228 3.44 17.66 -17.13
C LEU A 228 4.37 16.82 -18.02
N ALA A 229 4.21 15.49 -18.02
CA ALA A 229 4.96 14.62 -18.90
C ALA A 229 4.70 14.93 -20.38
N ALA A 230 3.43 15.15 -20.76
CA ALA A 230 3.07 15.52 -22.13
C ALA A 230 3.74 16.83 -22.56
N GLN A 231 3.77 17.84 -21.69
CA GLN A 231 4.46 19.11 -21.94
C GLN A 231 5.97 18.91 -22.13
N ASP A 232 6.63 18.21 -21.20
CA ASP A 232 8.08 17.93 -21.25
C ASP A 232 8.48 17.16 -22.52
N LEU A 233 7.63 16.22 -22.93
CA LEU A 233 7.82 15.37 -24.11
C LEU A 233 7.37 16.04 -25.41
N LYS A 234 6.82 17.27 -25.35
CA LYS A 234 6.26 18.02 -26.49
C LYS A 234 5.17 17.23 -27.24
N ILE A 235 4.37 16.49 -26.49
CA ILE A 235 3.16 15.85 -26.99
C ILE A 235 2.07 16.92 -27.14
N ASP A 236 1.28 16.82 -28.20
CA ASP A 236 0.13 17.70 -28.40
C ASP A 236 -0.88 17.52 -27.24
N LEU A 237 -1.10 18.61 -26.50
CA LEU A 237 -1.98 18.61 -25.33
C LEU A 237 -3.46 18.46 -25.68
N GLU A 238 -3.82 18.72 -26.94
CA GLU A 238 -5.17 18.55 -27.48
C GLU A 238 -5.35 17.19 -28.17
N SER A 239 -4.33 16.31 -28.14
CA SER A 239 -4.42 15.01 -28.78
C SER A 239 -5.45 14.10 -28.10
N GLU A 240 -6.21 13.37 -28.92
CA GLU A 240 -7.19 12.41 -28.43
C GLU A 240 -6.53 11.30 -27.59
N ASP A 241 -5.36 10.81 -27.99
CA ASP A 241 -4.58 9.85 -27.21
C ASP A 241 -4.38 10.31 -25.75
N LEU A 242 -3.96 11.57 -25.56
CA LEU A 242 -3.76 12.13 -24.22
C LEU A 242 -5.08 12.22 -23.46
N LEU A 243 -6.15 12.69 -24.11
CA LEU A 243 -7.48 12.79 -23.51
C LEU A 243 -7.99 11.42 -23.03
N LEU A 244 -7.86 10.37 -23.85
CA LEU A 244 -8.28 9.02 -23.50
C LEU A 244 -7.50 8.47 -22.31
N LEU A 245 -6.17 8.66 -22.27
CA LEU A 245 -5.34 8.21 -21.15
C LEU A 245 -5.70 8.93 -19.83
N ARG A 246 -5.98 10.23 -19.90
CA ARG A 246 -6.46 11.00 -18.74
C ARG A 246 -7.81 10.49 -18.26
N HIS A 247 -8.73 10.18 -19.18
CA HIS A 247 -10.02 9.60 -18.83
C HIS A 247 -9.88 8.25 -18.13
N MET A 248 -8.96 7.39 -18.59
CA MET A 248 -8.67 6.11 -17.93
C MET A 248 -8.34 6.30 -16.45
N VAL A 249 -7.40 7.20 -16.11
CA VAL A 249 -6.97 7.37 -14.72
C VAL A 249 -8.01 8.13 -13.87
N LEU A 250 -8.67 9.15 -14.43
CA LEU A 250 -9.63 9.96 -13.69
C LEU A 250 -10.96 9.25 -13.41
N SER A 251 -11.30 8.20 -14.16
CA SER A 251 -12.58 7.50 -14.01
C SER A 251 -12.47 6.12 -13.36
N HIS A 252 -11.27 5.64 -13.03
CA HIS A 252 -11.05 4.23 -12.71
C HIS A 252 -11.71 3.75 -11.41
N HIS A 253 -11.98 4.62 -10.42
CA HIS A 253 -12.76 4.17 -9.25
C HIS A 253 -14.22 3.87 -9.61
N GLY A 254 -14.71 4.21 -10.80
CA GLY A 254 -15.97 3.71 -11.32
C GLY A 254 -17.23 4.33 -10.74
N ARG A 255 -17.13 5.12 -9.66
CA ARG A 255 -18.25 5.74 -8.96
C ARG A 255 -17.91 7.14 -8.50
N LEU A 256 -18.90 8.03 -8.56
CA LEU A 256 -18.75 9.41 -8.08
C LEU A 256 -18.51 9.44 -6.56
N GLU A 257 -19.16 8.53 -5.83
CA GLU A 257 -19.01 8.38 -4.38
C GLU A 257 -17.60 7.94 -3.97
N TYR A 258 -16.83 7.34 -4.89
CA TYR A 258 -15.44 6.96 -4.67
C TYR A 258 -14.45 8.05 -5.08
N GLY A 259 -14.94 9.27 -5.40
CA GLY A 259 -14.11 10.43 -5.71
C GLY A 259 -13.72 10.56 -7.18
N SER A 260 -14.20 9.68 -8.06
CA SER A 260 -13.98 9.86 -9.50
C SER A 260 -14.74 11.10 -10.00
N PRO A 261 -14.08 12.07 -10.67
CA PRO A 261 -14.76 13.20 -11.29
C PRO A 261 -15.71 12.81 -12.44
N LYS A 262 -15.50 11.64 -13.06
CA LYS A 262 -16.33 11.07 -14.12
C LYS A 262 -16.43 9.56 -14.00
N LEU A 263 -17.53 9.00 -14.50
CA LEU A 263 -17.70 7.56 -14.63
C LEU A 263 -16.90 7.03 -15.84
N PRO A 264 -16.51 5.74 -15.85
CA PRO A 264 -15.96 5.10 -17.03
C PRO A 264 -16.87 5.28 -18.23
N ALA A 265 -16.27 5.67 -19.36
CA ALA A 265 -16.98 6.01 -20.60
C ALA A 265 -16.27 5.42 -21.83
N LEU A 266 -15.29 4.54 -21.59
CA LEU A 266 -14.56 3.74 -22.56
C LEU A 266 -14.68 2.28 -22.12
N LEU A 267 -14.65 1.35 -23.07
CA LEU A 267 -14.64 -0.07 -22.73
C LEU A 267 -13.45 -0.41 -21.82
N GLU A 268 -12.28 0.12 -22.15
CA GLU A 268 -11.05 -0.07 -21.39
C GLU A 268 -11.15 0.54 -20.00
N ALA A 269 -11.80 1.69 -19.84
CA ALA A 269 -11.98 2.33 -18.54
C ALA A 269 -12.92 1.52 -17.65
N GLU A 270 -14.00 0.98 -18.22
CA GLU A 270 -14.95 0.10 -17.50
C GLU A 270 -14.25 -1.19 -17.07
N ILE A 271 -13.40 -1.74 -17.92
CA ILE A 271 -12.61 -2.93 -17.62
C ILE A 271 -11.56 -2.61 -16.55
N LEU A 272 -10.84 -1.50 -16.66
CA LEU A 272 -9.85 -1.08 -15.67
C LEU A 272 -10.48 -0.98 -14.27
N HIS A 273 -11.64 -0.33 -14.17
CA HIS A 273 -12.39 -0.24 -12.91
C HIS A 273 -12.71 -1.63 -12.32
N ARG A 274 -13.19 -2.55 -13.16
CA ARG A 274 -13.54 -3.91 -12.73
C ARG A 274 -12.33 -4.75 -12.33
N ILE A 275 -11.21 -4.58 -13.02
CA ILE A 275 -9.96 -5.23 -12.69
C ILE A 275 -9.46 -4.74 -11.33
N ASP A 276 -9.45 -3.42 -11.10
CA ASP A 276 -9.06 -2.81 -9.83
C ASP A 276 -9.89 -3.34 -8.66
N ASP A 277 -11.22 -3.30 -8.77
CA ASP A 277 -12.13 -3.81 -7.74
C ASP A 277 -11.97 -5.32 -7.51
N MET A 278 -11.77 -6.10 -8.58
CA MET A 278 -11.55 -7.54 -8.50
C MET A 278 -10.24 -7.88 -7.78
N ASP A 279 -9.14 -7.23 -8.14
CA ASP A 279 -7.83 -7.45 -7.52
C ASP A 279 -7.87 -7.09 -6.02
N ALA A 280 -8.41 -5.92 -5.69
CA ALA A 280 -8.63 -5.47 -4.33
C ALA A 280 -9.43 -6.49 -3.49
N MET A 281 -10.50 -7.04 -4.08
CA MET A 281 -11.33 -8.06 -3.46
C MET A 281 -10.58 -9.38 -3.28
N VAL A 282 -9.93 -9.90 -4.33
CA VAL A 282 -9.17 -11.16 -4.27
C VAL A 282 -8.09 -11.08 -3.21
N TYR A 283 -7.33 -9.97 -3.17
CA TYR A 283 -6.28 -9.76 -2.17
C TYR A 283 -6.86 -9.76 -0.75
N ALA A 284 -7.90 -8.96 -0.50
CA ALA A 284 -8.50 -8.82 0.83
C ALA A 284 -9.06 -10.15 1.36
N VAL A 285 -9.80 -10.87 0.52
CA VAL A 285 -10.39 -12.17 0.89
C VAL A 285 -9.31 -13.23 1.08
N THR A 286 -8.34 -13.32 0.18
CA THR A 286 -7.24 -14.30 0.27
C THR A 286 -6.41 -14.07 1.52
N ASN A 287 -6.02 -12.83 1.82
CA ASN A 287 -5.24 -12.50 3.01
C ASN A 287 -6.00 -12.90 4.29
N ALA A 288 -7.30 -12.59 4.37
CA ALA A 288 -8.13 -12.96 5.51
C ALA A 288 -8.26 -14.48 5.67
N LEU A 289 -8.47 -15.21 4.57
CA LEU A 289 -8.58 -16.66 4.59
C LEU A 289 -7.25 -17.34 4.99
N GLN A 290 -6.10 -16.85 4.54
CA GLN A 290 -4.79 -17.38 4.92
C GLN A 290 -4.55 -17.34 6.44
N HIS A 291 -5.12 -16.35 7.13
CA HIS A 291 -5.04 -16.19 8.59
C HIS A 291 -6.21 -16.84 9.37
N THR A 292 -7.21 -17.37 8.67
CA THR A 292 -8.39 -18.00 9.29
C THR A 292 -8.15 -19.47 9.55
N GLY A 293 -8.67 -20.03 10.66
CA GLY A 293 -8.60 -21.47 10.93
C GLY A 293 -9.34 -22.30 9.88
N LYS A 294 -8.83 -23.49 9.55
CA LYS A 294 -9.53 -24.42 8.65
C LYS A 294 -10.88 -24.81 9.23
N GLY A 295 -11.93 -24.75 8.40
CA GLY A 295 -13.30 -25.06 8.79
C GLY A 295 -14.02 -23.96 9.57
N THR A 296 -13.48 -22.75 9.63
CA THR A 296 -14.11 -21.59 10.28
C THR A 296 -14.29 -20.42 9.29
N PHE A 297 -14.94 -19.35 9.76
CA PHE A 297 -15.13 -18.12 8.98
C PHE A 297 -14.11 -17.05 9.37
N THR A 298 -13.76 -16.20 8.41
CA THR A 298 -13.05 -14.94 8.68
C THR A 298 -13.85 -14.06 9.64
N GLU A 299 -13.19 -13.07 10.23
CA GLU A 299 -13.88 -11.89 10.76
C GLU A 299 -14.60 -11.13 9.62
N PRO A 300 -15.63 -10.32 9.94
CA PRO A 300 -16.27 -9.44 8.96
C PRO A 300 -15.27 -8.51 8.27
N LEU A 301 -15.23 -8.54 6.94
CA LEU A 301 -14.36 -7.70 6.13
C LEU A 301 -15.09 -6.42 5.73
N LEU A 302 -14.73 -5.28 6.33
CA LEU A 302 -15.36 -3.99 6.05
C LEU A 302 -15.20 -3.53 4.59
N SER A 303 -14.05 -3.84 3.97
CA SER A 303 -13.82 -3.60 2.54
C SER A 303 -14.73 -4.41 1.62
N GLN A 304 -15.44 -5.40 2.16
CA GLN A 304 -16.33 -6.30 1.45
C GLN A 304 -17.74 -6.24 2.03
N ASP A 305 -18.20 -5.05 2.43
CA ASP A 305 -19.53 -4.80 3.01
C ASP A 305 -19.80 -5.61 4.29
N GLY A 306 -18.76 -5.89 5.07
CA GLY A 306 -18.86 -6.66 6.31
C GLY A 306 -19.10 -8.16 6.10
N ARG A 307 -18.93 -8.67 4.87
CA ARG A 307 -19.08 -10.10 4.57
C ARG A 307 -18.01 -10.93 5.27
N ARG A 308 -18.37 -12.18 5.55
CA ARG A 308 -17.48 -13.21 6.12
C ARG A 308 -17.28 -14.30 5.09
N TYR A 309 -16.08 -14.86 5.04
CA TYR A 309 -15.70 -15.90 4.08
C TYR A 309 -15.32 -17.17 4.83
N TYR A 310 -15.73 -18.32 4.31
CA TYR A 310 -15.45 -19.62 4.92
C TYR A 310 -14.12 -20.16 4.43
N ARG A 311 -13.23 -20.60 5.34
CA ARG A 311 -12.03 -21.37 4.98
C ARG A 311 -12.38 -22.86 4.98
N PRO A 312 -12.36 -23.56 3.83
CA PRO A 312 -12.64 -24.99 3.79
C PRO A 312 -11.64 -25.80 4.63
N LYS A 313 -12.06 -26.98 5.10
CA LYS A 313 -11.16 -27.90 5.83
C LYS A 313 -10.04 -28.45 4.94
N TYR A 314 -10.30 -28.56 3.64
CA TYR A 314 -9.36 -29.01 2.64
C TYR A 314 -9.43 -28.08 1.43
N ASP A 315 -8.41 -27.23 1.28
CA ASP A 315 -8.29 -26.26 0.20
C ASP A 315 -6.83 -26.18 -0.25
N PRO A 316 -6.37 -27.12 -1.09
CA PRO A 316 -4.98 -27.14 -1.53
C PRO A 316 -4.61 -25.91 -2.34
N ALA A 317 -5.57 -25.30 -3.07
CA ALA A 317 -5.29 -24.09 -3.84
C ALA A 317 -4.88 -22.94 -2.93
N LEU A 318 -5.64 -22.69 -1.86
CA LEU A 318 -5.30 -21.66 -0.88
C LEU A 318 -4.07 -22.04 -0.04
N ASP A 319 -3.93 -23.31 0.35
CA ASP A 319 -2.83 -23.78 1.20
C ASP A 319 -1.46 -23.75 0.48
N HIS A 320 -1.45 -23.84 -0.85
CA HIS A 320 -0.24 -23.73 -1.68
C HIS A 320 -0.02 -22.34 -2.29
N ALA A 321 -1.00 -21.44 -2.18
CA ALA A 321 -0.84 -20.07 -2.64
C ALA A 321 0.26 -19.35 -1.84
N LYS A 322 1.00 -18.46 -2.49
CA LYS A 322 1.98 -17.61 -1.80
C LYS A 322 1.26 -16.78 -0.73
N HIS A 323 1.88 -16.64 0.44
CA HIS A 323 1.40 -15.72 1.46
C HIS A 323 1.50 -14.29 0.97
N LEU A 324 0.41 -13.52 1.05
CA LEU A 324 0.34 -12.17 0.49
C LEU A 324 1.06 -11.11 1.34
N GLU A 325 1.24 -11.37 2.64
CA GLU A 325 1.88 -10.47 3.61
C GLU A 325 2.64 -11.24 4.69
#